data_AF-A0A915HDV7-F1
#
_entry.id   AF-A0A915HDV7-F1
#
_cell.length_a   1.000
_cell.length_b   1.000
_cell.length_c   1.000
_cell.angle_alpha   90.00
_cell.angle_beta   90.00
_cell.angle_gamma   90.00
#
_symmetry.space_group_name_H-M   'P 1'
#
loop_
_entity.id
_entity.type
_entity.pdbx_description
1 polymer ?
#
loop_
_entity_poly.entity_id
_entity_poly.type
_entity_poly.pdbx_seq_one_letter_code
_entity_poly.pdbx_strand_id
1 'polypeptide(L)'
;MARPLITVYNEKGEATPVQIKLPEVFRAPIRPDIVNFVHDQIRRNKRQPYAVSKEAGHQTSAESWGTGRAVARIPRVRGGGTHRSGQGAFGNMCRGGRMFAPTKIYRRWHRKVNLGIKRYAMCSAIAASGVPSLVMARGECIASIIVFPLQVVLSG
;
A
#
# COMPACT_ATOMS: atom_id res chain seq x y z
N MET A 1 -21.36 -8.19 -21.94
CA MET A 1 -20.76 -7.45 -23.07
C MET A 1 -21.36 -6.05 -23.09
N ALA A 2 -20.53 -5.01 -23.15
CA ALA A 2 -20.99 -3.62 -23.27
C ALA A 2 -21.58 -3.38 -24.67
N ARG A 3 -22.60 -2.53 -24.78
CA ARG A 3 -23.23 -2.18 -26.06
C ARG A 3 -22.21 -1.47 -26.98
N PRO A 4 -22.22 -1.71 -28.31
CA PRO A 4 -21.29 -1.09 -29.24
C PRO A 4 -21.50 0.43 -29.37
N LEU A 5 -22.72 0.92 -29.08
CA LEU A 5 -23.10 2.32 -29.04
C LEU A 5 -23.52 2.68 -27.61
N ILE A 6 -23.05 3.83 -27.13
CA ILE A 6 -23.33 4.38 -25.81
C ILE A 6 -24.21 5.62 -25.99
N THR A 7 -25.30 5.67 -25.23
CA THR A 7 -26.16 6.85 -25.11
C THR A 7 -25.52 7.85 -24.14
N VAL A 8 -25.47 9.11 -24.56
CA VAL A 8 -24.95 10.20 -23.72
C VAL A 8 -26.10 10.82 -22.94
N TYR A 9 -25.88 11.09 -21.65
CA TYR A 9 -26.85 11.72 -20.78
C TYR A 9 -26.51 13.19 -20.52
N ASN A 10 -27.52 14.02 -20.30
CA ASN A 10 -27.34 15.39 -19.83
C ASN A 10 -27.17 15.44 -18.30
N GLU A 11 -26.85 16.61 -17.75
CA GLU A 11 -26.71 16.82 -16.29
C GLU A 11 -27.99 16.50 -15.49
N LYS A 12 -29.15 16.55 -16.17
CA LYS A 12 -30.47 16.23 -15.59
C LYS A 12 -30.79 14.73 -15.62
N GLY A 13 -29.90 13.89 -16.17
CA GLY A 13 -30.08 12.45 -16.26
C GLY A 13 -30.97 11.99 -17.42
N GLU A 14 -31.29 12.86 -18.37
CA GLU A 14 -32.07 12.54 -19.57
C GLU A 14 -31.14 12.11 -20.71
N ALA A 15 -31.59 11.15 -21.52
CA ALA A 15 -30.83 10.67 -22.66
C ALA A 15 -30.84 11.70 -23.80
N THR A 16 -29.65 12.08 -24.27
CA THR A 16 -29.48 12.89 -25.47
C THR A 16 -29.59 12.01 -26.73
N PRO A 17 -29.95 12.59 -27.89
CA PRO A 17 -30.00 11.85 -29.15
C PRO A 17 -28.61 11.44 -29.67
N VAL A 18 -27.54 11.95 -29.06
CA VAL A 18 -26.16 11.67 -29.47
C VAL A 18 -25.75 10.28 -28.98
N GLN A 19 -25.34 9.44 -29.92
CA GLN A 19 -24.75 8.13 -29.63
C GLN A 19 -23.29 8.12 -30.01
N ILE A 20 -22.44 7.64 -29.10
CA ILE A 20 -21.00 7.55 -29.29
C ILE A 20 -20.61 6.08 -29.40
N LYS A 21 -19.69 5.74 -30.31
CA LYS A 21 -19.11 4.40 -30.38
C LYS A 21 -18.29 4.12 -29.14
N LEU A 22 -18.45 2.91 -28.57
CA LEU A 22 -17.64 2.46 -27.45
C LEU A 22 -16.15 2.51 -27.81
N PRO A 23 -15.30 3.26 -27.07
CA PRO A 23 -13.87 3.30 -27.32
C PRO A 23 -13.23 1.91 -27.25
N GLU A 24 -12.22 1.66 -28.07
CA GLU A 24 -11.56 0.35 -28.18
C GLU A 24 -10.94 -0.13 -26.86
N VAL A 25 -10.58 0.80 -25.95
CA VAL A 25 -10.01 0.47 -24.63
C VAL A 25 -10.94 -0.43 -23.81
N PHE A 26 -12.28 -0.32 -23.97
CA PHE A 26 -13.23 -1.19 -23.28
C PHE A 26 -13.28 -2.63 -23.81
N ARG A 27 -12.66 -2.90 -24.97
CA ARG A 27 -12.48 -4.26 -25.52
C ARG A 27 -11.18 -4.91 -25.07
N ALA A 28 -10.33 -4.20 -24.33
CA ALA A 28 -9.08 -4.76 -23.84
C ALA A 28 -9.34 -5.94 -22.89
N PRO A 29 -8.50 -6.98 -22.91
CA PRO A 29 -8.60 -8.11 -22.00
C PRO A 29 -8.48 -7.67 -20.53
N ILE A 30 -9.39 -8.15 -19.69
CA ILE A 30 -9.39 -7.90 -18.25
C ILE A 30 -8.49 -8.94 -17.57
N ARG A 31 -7.33 -8.51 -17.10
CA ARG A 31 -6.33 -9.35 -16.43
C ARG A 31 -6.15 -8.96 -14.97
N PRO A 32 -6.88 -9.60 -14.03
CA PRO A 32 -6.83 -9.23 -12.62
C PRO A 32 -5.46 -9.51 -11.99
N ASP A 33 -4.73 -10.50 -12.48
CA ASP A 33 -3.36 -10.84 -12.08
C ASP A 33 -2.39 -9.65 -12.26
N ILE A 34 -2.37 -9.06 -13.46
CA ILE A 34 -1.52 -7.91 -13.78
C ILE A 34 -1.97 -6.67 -13.01
N VAL A 35 -3.28 -6.43 -12.93
CA VAL A 35 -3.83 -5.28 -12.19
C VAL A 35 -3.44 -5.34 -10.71
N ASN A 36 -3.59 -6.50 -10.07
CA ASN A 36 -3.24 -6.69 -8.66
C ASN A 36 -1.73 -6.51 -8.42
N PHE A 37 -0.89 -7.10 -9.28
CA PHE A 37 0.56 -6.94 -9.19
C PHE A 37 0.97 -5.47 -9.29
N VAL A 38 0.51 -4.77 -10.33
CA VAL A 38 0.84 -3.36 -10.56
C VAL A 38 0.32 -2.48 -9.43
N HIS A 39 -0.91 -2.73 -8.95
CA HIS A 39 -1.51 -1.98 -7.87
C HIS A 39 -0.71 -2.09 -6.56
N ASP A 40 -0.29 -3.30 -6.15
CA ASP A 40 0.54 -3.49 -4.95
C ASP A 40 1.89 -2.76 -5.07
N GLN A 41 2.55 -2.82 -6.23
CA GLN A 41 3.82 -2.12 -6.44
C GLN A 41 3.66 -0.60 -6.40
N ILE A 42 2.62 -0.05 -7.05
CA ILE A 42 2.37 1.40 -7.09
C ILE A 42 1.94 1.91 -5.70
N ARG A 43 1.10 1.17 -4.98
CA ARG A 43 0.64 1.53 -3.63
C ARG A 43 1.81 1.76 -2.67
N ARG A 44 2.90 1.00 -2.82
CA ARG A 44 4.11 1.16 -2.01
C ARG A 44 4.84 2.49 -2.24
N ASN A 45 4.60 3.16 -3.37
CA ASN A 45 5.32 4.39 -3.74
C ASN A 45 4.88 5.64 -2.98
N LYS A 46 3.70 5.64 -2.35
CA LYS A 46 3.21 6.78 -1.53
C LYS A 46 3.64 6.69 -0.06
N ARG A 47 4.40 5.65 0.32
CA ARG A 47 4.78 5.42 1.72
C ARG A 47 5.90 6.36 2.16
N GLN A 48 5.80 6.88 3.38
CA GLN A 48 6.89 7.62 4.01
C GLN A 48 7.86 6.66 4.71
N PRO A 49 9.19 6.82 4.51
CA PRO A 49 10.18 6.06 5.26
C PRO A 49 10.07 6.27 6.77
N TYR A 50 10.21 5.20 7.54
CA TYR A 50 10.27 5.26 9.00
C TYR A 50 11.45 4.44 9.54
N ALA A 51 12.02 4.90 10.64
CA ALA A 51 13.15 4.24 11.31
C ALA A 51 13.17 4.57 12.80
N VAL A 52 13.73 3.66 13.60
CA VAL A 52 14.08 3.93 15.00
C VAL A 52 15.38 4.74 15.08
N SER A 53 15.55 5.51 16.16
CA SER A 53 16.80 6.28 16.37
C SER A 53 18.03 5.37 16.33
N LYS A 54 19.11 5.86 15.73
CA LYS A 54 20.38 5.12 15.59
C LYS A 54 20.96 4.74 16.95
N GLU A 55 20.78 5.60 17.95
CA GLU A 55 21.33 5.47 19.31
C GLU A 55 20.38 4.79 20.29
N ALA A 56 19.14 4.48 19.88
CA ALA A 56 18.17 3.83 20.74
C ALA A 56 18.71 2.49 21.29
N GLY A 57 18.58 2.31 22.60
CA GLY A 57 19.05 1.14 23.33
C GLY A 57 20.57 1.08 23.55
N HIS A 58 21.33 2.10 23.11
CA HIS A 58 22.80 2.18 23.24
C HIS A 58 23.31 3.34 24.11
N GLN A 59 22.42 4.18 24.63
CA GLN A 59 22.76 5.31 25.52
C GLN A 59 22.98 4.86 26.98
N THR A 60 23.79 3.81 27.18
CA THR A 60 24.14 3.26 28.50
C THR A 60 25.57 2.75 28.51
N SER A 61 26.34 2.98 29.58
CA SER A 61 27.74 2.52 29.74
C SER A 61 27.85 1.08 30.28
N ALA A 62 26.96 0.18 29.83
CA ALA A 62 26.85 -1.16 30.38
C ALA A 62 28.01 -2.08 29.96
N GLU A 63 28.48 -2.92 30.87
CA GLU A 63 29.54 -3.91 30.63
C GLU A 63 29.13 -5.27 31.21
N SER A 64 29.62 -6.36 30.63
CA SER A 64 29.35 -7.70 31.15
C SER A 64 30.17 -7.95 32.42
N TRP A 65 29.57 -8.59 33.42
CA TRP A 65 30.28 -9.01 34.62
C TRP A 65 31.03 -10.36 34.45
N GLY A 66 30.93 -10.99 33.29
CA GLY A 66 31.57 -12.28 33.02
C GLY A 66 30.93 -13.45 33.78
N THR A 67 31.69 -14.53 33.93
CA THR A 67 31.30 -15.75 34.66
C THR A 67 31.61 -15.65 36.15
N GLY A 68 31.16 -16.64 36.94
CA GLY A 68 31.55 -16.77 38.35
C GLY A 68 30.76 -15.92 39.35
N ARG A 69 29.66 -15.28 38.92
CA ARG A 69 28.81 -14.43 39.77
C ARG A 69 27.36 -14.91 39.91
N ALA A 70 27.08 -16.16 39.52
CA ALA A 70 25.74 -16.76 39.52
C ALA A 70 24.67 -15.97 38.74
N VAL A 71 25.06 -15.21 37.70
CA VAL A 71 24.13 -14.50 36.81
C VAL A 71 24.56 -14.61 35.34
N ALA A 72 23.63 -14.46 34.41
CA ALA A 72 23.90 -14.50 32.96
C ALA A 72 24.91 -13.42 32.51
N ARG A 73 25.57 -13.65 31.37
CA ARG A 73 26.70 -12.85 30.84
C ARG A 73 26.29 -11.61 30.03
N ILE A 74 25.02 -11.24 30.02
CA ILE A 74 24.53 -10.04 29.31
C ILE A 74 25.15 -8.77 29.94
N PRO A 75 25.50 -7.74 29.15
CA PRO A 75 25.97 -6.45 29.67
C PRO A 75 25.00 -5.84 30.68
N ARG A 76 25.52 -5.35 31.81
CA ARG A 76 24.74 -4.72 32.89
C ARG A 76 25.14 -3.27 33.09
N VAL A 77 24.15 -2.43 33.41
CA VAL A 77 24.39 -1.01 33.69
C VAL A 77 25.28 -0.86 34.92
N ARG A 78 26.36 -0.08 34.80
CA ARG A 78 27.32 0.18 35.87
C ARG A 78 26.77 1.17 36.91
N GLY A 79 27.47 1.32 38.03
CA GLY A 79 27.11 2.25 39.12
C GLY A 79 26.31 1.61 40.25
N GLY A 80 25.78 2.45 41.15
CA GLY A 80 24.98 2.07 42.31
C GLY A 80 24.06 3.22 42.74
N GLY A 81 23.17 2.98 43.71
CA GLY A 81 22.25 3.99 44.23
C GLY A 81 21.01 4.27 43.36
N THR A 82 20.90 3.66 42.18
CA THR A 82 19.69 3.71 41.34
C THR A 82 19.14 2.32 41.08
N HIS A 83 17.82 2.19 40.95
CA HIS A 83 17.18 0.91 40.61
C HIS A 83 17.60 0.35 39.24
N ARG A 84 18.22 1.17 38.38
CA ARG A 84 18.66 0.77 37.04
C ARG A 84 20.04 0.07 37.06
N SER A 85 20.88 0.33 38.05
CA SER A 85 22.19 -0.29 38.20
C SER A 85 22.07 -1.82 38.34
N GLY A 86 22.91 -2.58 37.64
CA GLY A 86 22.88 -4.04 37.62
C GLY A 86 21.83 -4.69 36.70
N GLN A 87 20.94 -3.90 36.08
CA GLN A 87 19.99 -4.44 35.09
C GLN A 87 20.66 -4.69 33.73
N GLY A 88 20.12 -5.63 32.95
CA GLY A 88 20.58 -5.92 31.59
C GLY A 88 20.36 -4.76 30.60
N ALA A 89 21.27 -4.60 29.65
CA ALA A 89 21.28 -3.56 28.63
C ALA A 89 21.77 -4.09 27.27
N PHE A 90 21.63 -3.25 26.23
CA PHE A 90 21.98 -3.50 24.81
C PHE A 90 21.24 -4.63 24.10
N GLY A 91 21.04 -5.77 24.74
CA GLY A 91 20.39 -6.94 24.14
C GLY A 91 18.95 -6.68 23.74
N ASN A 92 18.48 -7.32 22.67
CA ASN A 92 17.11 -7.24 22.19
C ASN A 92 16.09 -7.90 23.14
N MET A 93 16.55 -8.81 23.99
CA MET A 93 15.75 -9.40 25.08
C MET A 93 15.71 -8.53 26.34
N CYS A 94 16.55 -7.49 26.42
CA CYS A 94 16.62 -6.63 27.61
C CYS A 94 15.58 -5.52 27.51
N ARG A 95 14.87 -5.26 28.62
CA ARG A 95 14.02 -4.08 28.75
C ARG A 95 14.86 -2.80 28.58
N GLY A 96 14.47 -1.94 27.64
CA GLY A 96 15.22 -0.74 27.28
C GLY A 96 16.50 -0.99 26.48
N GLY A 97 16.73 -2.24 26.03
CA GLY A 97 17.82 -2.59 25.12
C GLY A 97 17.50 -2.27 23.66
N ARG A 98 18.40 -2.66 22.76
CA ARG A 98 18.26 -2.36 21.33
C ARG A 98 17.48 -3.45 20.62
N MET A 99 16.50 -3.05 19.80
CA MET A 99 15.77 -3.97 18.92
C MET A 99 16.71 -4.72 17.96
N PHE A 100 16.42 -5.99 17.70
CA PHE A 100 17.11 -6.76 16.65
C PHE A 100 16.83 -6.16 15.27
N ALA A 101 17.86 -6.07 14.42
CA ALA A 101 17.79 -5.47 13.08
C ALA A 101 16.98 -4.15 13.04
N PRO A 102 17.45 -3.07 13.69
CA PRO A 102 16.74 -1.80 13.78
C PRO A 102 16.30 -1.30 12.40
N THR A 103 15.06 -0.79 12.30
CA THR A 103 14.52 -0.26 11.05
C THR A 103 15.38 0.89 10.51
N LYS A 104 15.56 0.92 9.19
CA LYS A 104 16.44 1.87 8.49
C LYS A 104 15.68 2.61 7.41
N ILE A 105 16.03 3.89 7.25
CA ILE A 105 15.44 4.78 6.25
C ILE A 105 15.79 4.29 4.84
N TYR A 106 17.00 3.76 4.62
CA TYR A 106 17.46 3.27 3.32
C TYR A 106 16.85 1.91 2.88
N ARG A 107 15.84 1.41 3.60
CA ARG A 107 15.02 0.28 3.10
C ARG A 107 14.45 0.63 1.72
N ARG A 108 14.32 -0.35 0.83
CA ARG A 108 13.65 -0.14 -0.46
C ARG A 108 12.14 0.06 -0.27
N TRP A 109 11.70 1.31 -0.22
CA TRP A 109 10.29 1.70 -0.12
C TRP A 109 9.58 1.67 -1.47
N HIS A 110 10.18 2.34 -2.45
CA HIS A 110 9.59 2.50 -3.78
C HIS A 110 9.90 1.31 -4.70
N ARG A 111 8.95 1.01 -5.58
CA ARG A 111 8.99 -0.07 -6.56
C ARG A 111 8.82 0.50 -7.96
N LYS A 112 9.78 0.14 -8.82
CA LYS A 112 9.73 0.45 -10.25
C LYS A 112 8.89 -0.62 -10.94
N VAL A 113 7.97 -0.18 -11.77
CA VAL A 113 7.12 -1.03 -12.62
C VAL A 113 7.41 -0.68 -14.07
N ASN A 114 7.43 -1.68 -14.95
CA ASN A 114 7.61 -1.43 -16.38
C ASN A 114 6.45 -0.59 -16.92
N LEU A 115 6.76 0.42 -17.74
CA LEU A 115 5.76 1.33 -18.31
C LEU A 115 4.72 0.59 -19.15
N GLY A 116 5.12 -0.44 -19.91
CA GLY A 116 4.19 -1.27 -20.69
C GLY A 116 3.16 -1.99 -19.83
N ILE A 117 3.61 -2.66 -18.76
CA ILE A 117 2.73 -3.38 -17.83
C ILE A 117 1.83 -2.41 -17.06
N LYS A 118 2.35 -1.23 -16.68
CA LYS A 118 1.56 -0.19 -16.03
C LYS A 118 0.43 0.32 -16.94
N ARG A 119 0.73 0.59 -18.21
CA ARG A 119 -0.29 1.00 -19.21
C ARG A 119 -1.31 -0.12 -19.43
N TYR A 120 -0.85 -1.36 -19.55
CA TYR A 120 -1.72 -2.52 -19.71
C TYR A 120 -2.69 -2.68 -18.53
N ALA A 121 -2.21 -2.55 -17.29
CA ALA A 121 -3.06 -2.58 -16.10
C ALA A 121 -4.11 -1.45 -16.10
N MET A 122 -3.76 -0.25 -16.56
CA MET A 122 -4.73 0.84 -16.69
C MET A 122 -5.79 0.53 -17.75
N CYS A 123 -5.41 0.01 -18.91
CA CYS A 123 -6.37 -0.40 -19.94
C CYS A 123 -7.32 -1.50 -19.43
N SER A 124 -6.81 -2.52 -18.74
CA SER A 124 -7.64 -3.56 -18.13
C SER A 124 -8.59 -3.00 -17.06
N ALA A 125 -8.15 -2.03 -16.26
CA ALA A 125 -9.00 -1.39 -15.25
C ALA A 125 -10.11 -0.53 -15.87
N ILE A 126 -9.81 0.18 -16.96
CA ILE A 126 -10.81 0.94 -17.74
C ILE A 126 -11.81 -0.02 -18.40
N ALA A 127 -11.34 -1.13 -18.98
CA ALA A 127 -12.23 -2.13 -19.54
C ALA A 127 -13.18 -2.72 -18.47
N ALA A 128 -12.67 -2.97 -17.27
CA ALA A 128 -13.45 -3.49 -16.16
C ALA A 128 -14.55 -2.53 -15.67
N SER A 129 -14.35 -1.21 -15.77
CA SER A 129 -15.39 -0.23 -15.36
C SER A 129 -16.59 -0.22 -16.31
N GLY A 130 -16.44 -0.69 -17.55
CA GLY A 130 -17.54 -0.89 -18.50
C GLY A 130 -18.36 -2.16 -18.29
N VAL A 131 -18.02 -3.00 -17.30
CA VAL A 131 -18.67 -4.30 -17.04
C VAL A 131 -19.49 -4.24 -15.74
N PRO A 132 -20.84 -4.15 -15.81
CA PRO A 132 -21.68 -3.97 -14.63
C PRO A 132 -21.48 -5.02 -13.54
N SER A 133 -21.28 -6.29 -13.92
CA SER A 133 -21.08 -7.38 -12.96
C SER A 133 -19.83 -7.19 -12.10
N LEU A 134 -18.74 -6.66 -12.66
CA LEU A 134 -17.52 -6.38 -11.91
C LEU A 134 -17.68 -5.17 -10.98
N VAL A 135 -18.45 -4.17 -11.40
CA VAL A 135 -18.69 -2.98 -10.57
C VAL A 135 -19.63 -3.30 -9.41
N MET A 136 -20.68 -4.08 -9.64
CA MET A 136 -21.55 -4.61 -8.58
C MET A 136 -20.78 -5.53 -7.62
N ALA A 137 -19.92 -6.41 -8.14
CA ALA A 137 -19.09 -7.30 -7.31
C ALA A 137 -18.09 -6.54 -6.42
N ARG A 138 -17.69 -5.32 -6.80
CA ARG A 138 -16.87 -4.44 -5.95
C ARG A 138 -17.66 -3.86 -4.77
N GLY A 139 -18.99 -3.85 -4.83
CA GLY A 139 -19.90 -3.34 -3.80
C GLY A 139 -20.62 -2.04 -4.16
N GLU A 140 -20.58 -1.61 -5.42
CA GLU A 140 -21.27 -0.39 -5.87
C GLU A 140 -22.75 -0.68 -6.16
N CYS A 141 -23.66 0.10 -5.55
CA CYS A 141 -25.11 -0.02 -5.76
C CYS A 141 -25.55 0.63 -7.08
N ILE A 142 -25.63 -0.17 -8.15
CA ILE A 142 -25.88 0.30 -9.53
C ILE A 142 -27.23 -0.17 -10.09
N ALA A 143 -28.09 -0.75 -9.25
CA ALA A 143 -29.36 -1.36 -9.67
C ALA A 143 -30.30 -0.42 -10.47
N SER A 144 -30.23 0.90 -10.24
CA SER A 144 -31.06 1.90 -10.91
C SER A 144 -30.46 2.44 -12.22
N ILE A 145 -29.21 2.11 -12.56
CA ILE A 145 -28.56 2.63 -13.77
C ILE A 145 -28.88 1.74 -14.96
N ILE A 146 -29.44 2.36 -16.00
CA ILE A 146 -29.97 1.67 -17.19
C ILE A 146 -28.84 1.28 -18.17
N VAL A 147 -27.76 2.08 -18.27
CA VAL A 147 -26.70 1.91 -19.29
C VAL A 147 -25.30 2.08 -18.69
N PHE A 148 -24.36 1.23 -19.12
CA PHE A 148 -22.94 1.24 -18.73
C PHE A 148 -22.02 1.11 -19.95
N PRO A 149 -20.87 1.81 -20.01
CA PRO A 149 -20.42 2.87 -19.09
C PRO A 149 -21.24 4.16 -19.22
N LEU A 150 -21.52 4.84 -18.10
CA LEU A 150 -22.29 6.10 -18.07
C LEU A 150 -21.44 7.25 -18.65
N GLN A 151 -22.03 8.02 -19.56
CA GLN A 151 -21.42 9.21 -20.17
C GLN A 151 -22.32 10.42 -19.94
N VAL A 152 -21.75 11.49 -19.39
CA VAL A 152 -22.47 12.75 -19.12
C VAL A 152 -21.77 13.87 -19.88
N VAL A 153 -22.53 14.65 -20.66
CA VAL A 153 -22.03 15.90 -21.25
C VAL A 153 -22.29 17.03 -20.27
N LEU A 154 -21.22 17.75 -19.91
CA LEU A 154 -21.30 18.97 -19.12
C LEU A 154 -21.59 20.14 -20.07
N SER A 155 -22.61 20.93 -19.75
CA SER A 155 -22.90 22.20 -20.42
C SER A 155 -21.91 23.25 -19.91
N GLY A 156 -20.86 23.49 -20.69
CA GLY A 156 -19.99 24.68 -20.54
C GLY A 156 -20.60 25.87 -21.26
#